data_AF-A0A7J9TU81-F1
#
_entry.id   AF-A0A7J9TU81-F1
#
_cell.length_a   1.000
_cell.length_b   1.000
_cell.length_c   1.000
_cell.angle_alpha   90.00
_cell.angle_beta   90.00
_cell.angle_gamma   90.00
#
_symmetry.space_group_name_H-M   'P 1'
#
loop_
_entity.id
_entity.type
_entity.pdbx_description
1 polymer ?
#
loop_
_entity_poly.entity_id
_entity_poly.type
_entity_poly.pdbx_seq_one_letter_code
_entity_poly.pdbx_strand_id
1 'polypeptide(L)'
;MAYKARLPNSFRKETKKLPGNIKLKVIKEIKTILDDPYCGTTLVGNLKGLWKRRIGKYRIVYQILNNEDLVVFHSVDIRKKIYK
;
A
#
# COMPACT_ATOMS: atom_id res chain seq x y z
N MET A 1 7.38 -13.76 10.61
CA MET A 1 6.57 -12.95 11.55
C MET A 1 5.66 -12.07 10.70
N ALA A 2 4.35 -12.16 10.85
CA ALA A 2 3.42 -11.40 10.01
C ALA A 2 3.14 -10.02 10.63
N TYR A 3 3.36 -8.96 9.87
CA TYR A 3 3.05 -7.60 10.30
C TYR A 3 1.53 -7.42 10.43
N LYS A 4 1.09 -6.52 11.32
CA LYS A 4 -0.30 -6.08 11.44
C LYS A 4 -0.63 -5.10 10.33
N ALA A 5 -1.90 -5.08 9.89
CA ALA A 5 -2.38 -4.15 8.87
C ALA A 5 -3.24 -3.03 9.49
N ARG A 6 -2.85 -1.77 9.27
CA ARG A 6 -3.71 -0.61 9.52
C ARG A 6 -4.24 -0.08 8.20
N LEU A 7 -5.57 -0.11 8.06
CA LEU A 7 -6.31 0.37 6.87
C LEU A 7 -7.16 1.59 7.25
N PRO A 8 -6.66 2.82 7.06
CA PRO A 8 -7.42 4.05 7.24
C PRO A 8 -8.68 4.09 6.38
N ASN A 9 -9.66 4.89 6.80
CA ASN A 9 -10.92 5.06 6.07
C ASN A 9 -10.71 5.61 4.65
N SER A 10 -9.70 6.45 4.44
CA SER A 10 -9.29 6.94 3.10
C SER A 10 -8.93 5.78 2.18
N PHE A 11 -8.02 4.90 2.62
CA PHE A 11 -7.59 3.73 1.87
C PHE A 11 -8.75 2.78 1.56
N ARG A 12 -9.65 2.55 2.53
CA ARG A 12 -10.86 1.74 2.33
C ARG A 12 -11.78 2.34 1.25
N LYS A 13 -11.99 3.66 1.28
CA LYS A 13 -12.79 4.38 0.27
C LYS A 13 -12.16 4.29 -1.13
N GLU A 14 -10.85 4.43 -1.24
CA GLU A 14 -10.12 4.27 -2.50
C GLU A 14 -10.24 2.85 -3.05
N THR A 15 -9.98 1.86 -2.20
CA THR A 15 -10.10 0.44 -2.57
C THR A 15 -11.52 0.10 -3.05
N LYS A 16 -12.55 0.70 -2.45
CA LYS A 16 -13.95 0.51 -2.87
C LYS A 16 -14.23 1.02 -4.29
N LYS A 17 -13.55 2.08 -4.74
CA LYS A 17 -13.67 2.66 -6.09
C LYS A 17 -12.97 1.85 -7.17
N LEU A 18 -12.12 0.89 -6.79
CA LEU A 18 -11.39 0.07 -7.75
C LEU A 18 -12.30 -0.94 -8.46
N PRO A 19 -11.97 -1.32 -9.71
CA PRO A 19 -12.61 -2.45 -10.38
C PRO A 19 -12.48 -3.75 -9.58
N GLY A 20 -13.45 -4.65 -9.67
CA GLY A 20 -13.51 -5.88 -8.86
C GLY A 20 -12.26 -6.78 -9.00
N ASN A 21 -11.75 -6.93 -10.22
CA ASN A 21 -10.52 -7.67 -10.49
C ASN A 21 -9.27 -7.04 -9.83
N ILE A 22 -9.24 -5.71 -9.67
CA ILE A 22 -8.16 -5.00 -9.00
C ILE A 22 -8.29 -5.12 -7.49
N LYS A 23 -9.50 -5.08 -6.92
CA LYS A 23 -9.72 -5.30 -5.47
C LYS A 23 -9.12 -6.63 -5.02
N LEU A 24 -9.35 -7.70 -5.78
CA LEU A 24 -8.77 -9.02 -5.49
C LEU A 24 -7.24 -9.00 -5.52
N LYS A 25 -6.64 -8.31 -6.50
CA LYS A 25 -5.19 -8.15 -6.58
C LYS A 25 -4.64 -7.33 -5.41
N VAL A 26 -5.32 -6.26 -5.01
CA VAL A 26 -4.94 -5.43 -3.85
C VAL A 26 -4.96 -6.25 -2.57
N ILE A 27 -5.99 -7.07 -2.35
CA ILE A 27 -6.06 -7.94 -1.15
C ILE A 27 -4.91 -8.96 -1.15
N LYS A 28 -4.59 -9.57 -2.30
CA LYS A 28 -3.43 -10.48 -2.42
C LYS A 28 -2.13 -9.76 -2.09
N GLU A 29 -1.94 -8.57 -2.65
CA GLU A 29 -0.72 -7.80 -2.44
C GLU A 29 -0.58 -7.31 -0.99
N ILE A 30 -1.68 -6.94 -0.34
CA ILE A 30 -1.67 -6.60 1.09
C ILE A 30 -1.12 -7.78 1.89
N LYS A 31 -1.58 -9.01 1.62
CA LYS A 31 -1.06 -10.20 2.31
C LYS A 31 0.44 -10.39 2.06
N THR A 32 0.89 -10.23 0.82
CA THR A 32 2.32 -10.29 0.47
C THR A 32 3.14 -9.24 1.22
N ILE A 33 2.63 -8.00 1.32
CA ILE A 33 3.28 -6.91 2.06
C ILE A 33 3.30 -7.20 3.58
N LEU A 34 2.30 -7.88 4.13
CA LEU A 34 2.32 -8.21 5.56
C LEU A 34 3.28 -9.36 5.89
N ASP A 35 3.55 -10.23 4.92
CA ASP A 35 4.53 -11.32 5.05
C ASP A 35 5.97 -10.80 4.88
N ASP A 36 6.19 -9.95 3.87
CA ASP A 36 7.43 -9.20 3.67
C ASP A 36 7.13 -7.74 3.33
N PRO A 37 7.17 -6.82 4.31
CA PRO A 37 6.85 -5.41 4.06
C PRO A 37 7.94 -4.68 3.28
N TYR A 38 9.15 -5.24 3.20
CA TYR A 38 10.27 -4.65 2.46
C TYR A 38 10.26 -5.03 0.98
N CYS A 39 9.29 -5.83 0.52
CA CYS A 39 9.17 -6.20 -0.89
C CYS A 39 8.88 -5.01 -1.83
N GLY A 40 8.47 -3.85 -1.30
CA GLY A 40 8.20 -2.65 -2.08
C GLY A 40 9.47 -1.89 -2.51
N THR A 41 9.27 -0.73 -3.11
CA THR A 41 10.34 0.25 -3.35
C THR A 41 10.14 1.43 -2.43
N THR A 42 11.21 1.95 -1.83
CA THR A 42 11.15 3.18 -1.05
C THR A 42 10.80 4.39 -1.92
N LEU A 43 10.06 5.32 -1.35
CA LEU A 43 9.83 6.64 -1.90
C LEU A 43 10.93 7.60 -1.40
N VAL A 44 11.22 8.63 -2.21
CA VAL A 44 12.29 9.60 -1.97
C VAL A 44 11.72 11.02 -1.84
N GLY A 45 12.55 11.97 -1.39
CA GLY A 45 12.16 13.36 -1.19
C GLY A 45 11.14 13.52 -0.05
N ASN A 46 10.09 14.30 -0.28
CA ASN A 46 9.05 14.57 0.72
C ASN A 46 8.25 13.34 1.18
N LEU A 47 8.37 12.22 0.45
CA LEU A 47 7.70 10.96 0.76
C LEU A 47 8.68 9.92 1.34
N LYS A 48 9.87 10.35 1.79
CA LYS A 48 10.85 9.48 2.44
C LYS A 48 10.23 8.77 3.65
N GLY A 49 10.47 7.47 3.77
CA GLY A 49 9.88 6.62 4.81
C GLY A 49 8.59 5.91 4.36
N LEU A 50 8.03 6.29 3.21
CA LEU A 50 6.96 5.53 2.57
C LEU A 50 7.52 4.54 1.55
N TRP A 51 6.73 3.50 1.31
CA TRP A 51 7.00 2.42 0.39
C TRP A 51 5.91 2.37 -0.67
N LYS A 52 6.27 1.94 -1.88
CA LYS A 52 5.34 1.71 -2.98
C LYS A 52 5.43 0.27 -3.47
N ARG A 53 4.28 -0.31 -3.79
CA ARG A 53 4.19 -1.60 -4.48
C ARG A 53 3.29 -1.49 -5.71
N ARG A 54 3.73 -2.02 -6.85
CA ARG A 54 3.03 -1.88 -8.14
C ARG A 54 2.09 -3.05 -8.39
N ILE A 55 0.84 -2.75 -8.75
CA ILE A 55 -0.17 -3.73 -9.16
C ILE A 55 -0.72 -3.33 -10.53
N GLY A 56 -0.08 -3.80 -11.60
CA GLY A 56 -0.43 -3.42 -12.97
C GLY A 56 -0.30 -1.90 -13.20
N LYS A 57 -1.43 -1.20 -13.34
CA LYS A 57 -1.51 0.27 -13.50
C LYS A 57 -1.62 1.03 -12.16
N TYR A 58 -1.97 0.33 -11.07
CA TYR A 58 -2.15 0.87 -9.73
C TYR A 58 -0.87 0.76 -8.91
N ARG A 59 -0.75 1.57 -7.87
CA ARG A 59 0.30 1.50 -6.85
C ARG A 59 -0.34 1.60 -5.48
N ILE A 60 0.11 0.73 -4.58
CA ILE A 60 -0.16 0.83 -3.15
C ILE A 60 0.96 1.65 -2.53
N VAL A 61 0.62 2.67 -1.75
CA VAL A 61 1.55 3.42 -0.90
C VAL A 61 1.30 3.01 0.55
N TYR A 62 2.36 2.63 1.25
CA TYR A 62 2.28 2.17 2.62
C TYR A 62 3.51 2.61 3.43
N GLN A 63 3.45 2.47 4.73
CA GLN A 63 4.52 2.78 5.67
C GLN A 63 4.75 1.58 6.58
N ILE A 64 6.00 1.32 6.91
CA ILE A 64 6.41 0.26 7.83
C ILE A 64 6.79 0.92 9.16
N LEU A 65 6.15 0.50 10.24
CA LEU A 65 6.44 0.93 11.61
C LEU A 65 7.06 -0.26 12.34
N ASN A 66 8.38 -0.35 12.27
CA ASN A 66 9.16 -1.48 12.79
C ASN A 66 9.01 -1.67 14.30
N ASN A 67 8.77 -0.58 15.05
CA ASN A 67 8.62 -0.66 16.50
C ASN A 67 7.33 -1.37 16.93
N GLU A 68 6.35 -1.49 16.04
CA GLU A 68 5.01 -2.03 16.34
C GLU A 68 4.64 -3.24 15.47
N ASP A 69 5.58 -3.73 14.64
CA ASP A 69 5.32 -4.69 13.56
C ASP A 69 4.07 -4.31 12.75
N LEU A 70 3.91 -3.02 12.43
CA LEU A 70 2.70 -2.46 11.85
C LEU A 70 2.94 -1.88 10.45
N VAL A 71 2.11 -2.29 9.49
CA VAL A 71 2.07 -1.68 8.15
C VAL A 71 0.83 -0.81 8.02
N VAL A 72 1.04 0.48 7.73
CA VAL A 72 -0.03 1.45 7.50
C VAL A 72 -0.20 1.68 6.00
N PHE A 73 -1.36 1.33 5.46
CA PHE A 73 -1.66 1.52 4.04
C PHE A 73 -2.29 2.88 3.82
N HIS A 74 -1.60 3.76 3.10
CA HIS A 74 -2.01 5.16 2.93
C HIS A 74 -2.92 5.36 1.72
N SER A 75 -2.55 4.81 0.56
CA SER A 75 -3.31 5.01 -0.68
C SER A 75 -3.17 3.86 -1.67
N VAL A 76 -4.18 3.69 -2.53
CA VAL A 76 -4.11 2.84 -3.72
C VAL A 76 -4.68 3.58 -4.94
N ASP A 77 -3.81 3.96 -5.88
CA ASP A 77 -4.24 4.74 -7.04
C ASP A 77 -3.35 4.53 -8.28
N ILE A 78 -3.77 5.08 -9.43
CA ILE A 78 -3.03 5.09 -10.68
C ILE A 78 -1.86 6.10 -10.65
N ARG A 79 -0.85 5.88 -11.50
CA ARG A 79 0.39 6.70 -11.56
C ARG A 79 0.13 8.21 -11.58
N LYS A 80 -0.90 8.66 -12.31
CA LYS A 80 -1.19 10.07 -12.55
C LYS A 80 -1.68 10.84 -11.32
N LYS A 81 -2.15 10.14 -10.28
CA LYS A 81 -2.80 10.77 -9.12
C LYS A 81 -1.96 10.73 -7.85
N ILE A 82 -0.85 9.98 -7.85
CA ILE A 82 0.06 9.83 -6.70
C ILE A 82 1.11 10.96 -6.62
N TYR A 83 1.33 11.70 -7.72
CA TYR A 83 2.29 12.81 -7.77
C TYR A 83 1.60 14.18 -7.90
N LYS A 84 0.36 14.31 -7.41
CA LYS A 84 -0.31 15.60 -7.23
C LYS A 84 -0.27 16.00 -5.77
#